data_AF-A0A7Y7IVM5-F1
#
_entry.id   AF-A0A7Y7IVM5-F1
#
_cell.length_a   1.000
_cell.length_b   1.000
_cell.length_c   1.000
_cell.angle_alpha   90.00
_cell.angle_beta   90.00
_cell.angle_gamma   90.00
#
_symmetry.space_group_name_H-M   'P 1'
#
loop_
_entity.id
_entity.type
_entity.pdbx_description
1 polymer ?
#
loop_
_entity_poly.entity_id
_entity_poly.type
_entity_poly.pdbx_seq_one_letter_code
_entity_poly.pdbx_strand_id
1 'polypeptide(L)'
;QAVYVIGTEVPVPGGAAEALDHLRPTDPDAAGATLAVHRALFTRTLGAEAWSRVIGLVVQPGVEFGVEEVAIYDRPRARALSATLGAMPGRIFEAHSTDYQPLPALRALVEDGFALLKVGPGLTFALREALYGLDAIRSVLMPGQESLREVMERVMLRDPSQWRGHYDGDASKLALLRHYAYSDRIRYYWPRSEAAEAVETLFGQLEETGLPDPLLSQYLPVQYERIRAGALSRAPRAIVVAAVDEVLALYDRACGA
;
A
#
# COMPACT_ATOMS: atom_id res chain seq x y z
N GLN A 1 -2.12 6.19 -26.48
CA GLN A 1 -0.73 5.93 -26.90
C GLN A 1 0.04 5.45 -25.68
N ALA A 2 1.01 4.54 -25.83
CA ALA A 2 1.78 4.02 -24.68
C ALA A 2 2.90 4.98 -24.26
N VAL A 3 3.14 5.09 -22.95
CA VAL A 3 4.27 5.80 -22.35
C VAL A 3 5.14 4.81 -21.58
N TYR A 4 6.39 5.16 -21.31
CA TYR A 4 7.36 4.29 -20.66
C TYR A 4 7.93 4.93 -19.39
N VAL A 5 8.11 4.11 -18.38
CA VAL A 5 8.93 4.39 -17.19
C VAL A 5 10.09 3.40 -17.20
N ILE A 6 11.29 3.87 -16.90
CA ILE A 6 12.53 3.09 -16.91
C ILE A 6 13.17 3.08 -15.52
N GLY A 7 14.19 2.25 -15.34
CA GLY A 7 14.91 2.15 -14.08
C GLY A 7 14.28 1.13 -13.13
N THR A 8 14.90 1.05 -11.95
CA THR A 8 14.47 0.22 -10.84
C THR A 8 14.92 0.91 -9.56
N GLU A 9 14.11 0.77 -8.54
CA GLU A 9 14.48 0.92 -7.15
C GLU A 9 15.51 -0.16 -6.78
N VAL A 10 16.53 0.24 -6.03
CA VAL A 10 17.50 -0.65 -5.41
C VAL A 10 17.62 -0.23 -3.94
N PRO A 11 17.37 -1.13 -2.97
CA PRO A 11 16.96 -2.54 -3.12
C PRO A 11 15.53 -2.72 -3.68
N VAL A 12 15.19 -3.96 -4.04
CA VAL A 12 13.86 -4.38 -4.54
C VAL A 12 12.78 -4.02 -3.50
N PRO A 13 11.61 -3.49 -3.89
CA PRO A 13 10.60 -2.98 -2.98
C PRO A 13 9.70 -4.10 -2.48
N GLY A 14 8.99 -3.82 -1.39
CA GLY A 14 7.89 -4.67 -0.94
C GLY A 14 8.11 -5.32 0.42
N GLY A 15 8.48 -4.52 1.42
CA GLY A 15 8.67 -4.99 2.79
C GLY A 15 10.10 -5.49 2.97
N ALA A 16 11.02 -4.58 3.30
CA ALA A 16 12.36 -4.98 3.71
C ALA A 16 12.25 -5.86 4.96
N ALA A 17 12.87 -7.04 4.92
CA ALA A 17 13.10 -7.86 6.12
C ALA A 17 14.20 -7.25 7.00
N GLU A 18 15.00 -6.35 6.45
CA GLU A 18 16.09 -5.65 7.13
C GLU A 18 15.62 -4.27 7.65
N ALA A 19 16.23 -3.82 8.74
CA ALA A 19 15.91 -2.54 9.39
C ALA A 19 16.02 -1.36 8.42
N LEU A 20 15.05 -0.44 8.42
CA LEU A 20 14.98 0.68 7.47
C LEU A 20 16.09 1.74 7.61
N ASP A 21 16.94 1.65 8.64
CA ASP A 21 18.00 2.61 8.97
C ASP A 21 19.02 2.88 7.85
N HIS A 22 19.19 1.93 6.93
CA HIS A 22 20.14 2.04 5.82
C HIS A 22 19.52 2.63 4.54
N LEU A 23 18.23 2.98 4.56
CA LEU A 23 17.56 3.51 3.38
C LEU A 23 18.15 4.86 2.98
N ARG A 24 18.74 4.91 1.78
CA ARG A 24 19.35 6.10 1.21
C ARG A 24 18.64 6.45 -0.09
N PRO A 25 18.36 7.74 -0.33
CA PRO A 25 17.90 8.18 -1.63
C PRO A 25 18.87 7.76 -2.73
N THR A 26 18.35 7.46 -3.93
CA THR A 26 19.16 7.13 -5.09
C THR A 26 20.22 8.21 -5.32
N ASP A 27 21.45 7.76 -5.59
CA ASP A 27 22.55 8.66 -5.89
C ASP A 27 22.26 9.49 -7.17
N PRO A 28 22.43 10.83 -7.13
CA PRO A 28 22.20 11.70 -8.28
C PRO A 28 22.93 11.29 -9.56
N ASP A 29 24.18 10.85 -9.45
CA ASP A 29 25.00 10.45 -10.59
C ASP A 29 24.48 9.13 -11.17
N ALA A 30 24.01 8.21 -10.32
CA ALA A 30 23.39 6.96 -10.74
C ALA A 30 22.06 7.20 -11.49
N ALA A 31 21.23 8.14 -11.03
CA ALA A 31 20.00 8.52 -11.73
C ALA A 31 20.31 9.12 -13.12
N GLY A 32 21.28 10.04 -13.20
CA GLY A 32 21.74 10.63 -14.45
C GLY A 32 22.33 9.60 -15.43
N ALA A 33 23.19 8.71 -14.94
CA ALA A 33 23.80 7.65 -15.73
C ALA A 33 22.75 6.67 -16.28
N THR A 34 21.78 6.27 -15.46
CA THR A 34 20.68 5.40 -15.88
C THR A 34 19.90 6.01 -17.04
N LEU A 35 19.51 7.29 -16.91
CA LEU A 35 18.79 7.99 -17.97
C LEU A 35 19.62 8.09 -19.26
N ALA A 36 20.92 8.42 -19.15
CA ALA A 36 21.81 8.57 -20.30
C ALA A 36 22.00 7.24 -21.07
N VAL A 37 22.22 6.13 -20.37
CA VAL A 37 22.34 4.80 -20.97
C VAL A 37 21.03 4.41 -21.66
N HIS A 38 19.89 4.58 -21.01
CA HIS A 38 18.59 4.27 -21.62
C HIS A 38 18.32 5.15 -22.84
N ARG A 39 18.66 6.45 -22.81
CA ARG A 39 18.52 7.34 -23.97
C ARG A 39 19.29 6.82 -25.17
N ALA A 40 20.56 6.45 -24.97
CA ALA A 40 21.41 5.95 -26.03
C ALA A 40 20.88 4.63 -26.60
N LEU A 41 20.49 3.70 -25.73
CA LEU A 41 19.95 2.40 -26.13
C LEU A 41 18.61 2.54 -26.84
N PHE A 42 17.61 3.19 -26.23
CA PHE A 42 16.28 3.39 -26.81
C PHE A 42 16.35 4.08 -28.17
N THR A 43 17.12 5.17 -28.28
CA THR A 43 17.23 5.90 -29.55
C THR A 43 17.84 5.01 -30.64
N ARG A 44 18.84 4.18 -30.29
CA ARG A 44 19.51 3.28 -31.23
C ARG A 44 18.66 2.09 -31.65
N THR A 45 17.89 1.48 -30.75
CA THR A 45 17.12 0.25 -31.03
C THR A 45 15.66 0.49 -31.40
N LEU A 46 15.02 1.50 -30.81
CA LEU A 46 13.58 1.77 -30.94
C LEU A 46 13.27 3.12 -31.60
N GLY A 47 14.30 3.96 -31.82
CA GLY A 47 14.17 5.28 -32.45
C GLY A 47 13.83 6.41 -31.47
N ALA A 48 14.01 7.64 -31.94
CA ALA A 48 13.80 8.86 -31.12
C ALA A 48 12.33 9.05 -30.69
N GLU A 49 11.38 8.56 -31.48
CA GLU A 49 9.94 8.65 -31.21
C GLU A 49 9.52 7.76 -30.04
N ALA A 50 10.15 6.59 -29.86
CA ALA A 50 9.96 5.79 -28.65
C ALA A 50 10.58 6.47 -27.42
N TRP A 51 11.78 7.05 -27.56
CA TRP A 51 12.44 7.79 -26.48
C TRP A 51 11.64 9.00 -26.00
N SER A 52 10.96 9.73 -26.91
CA SER A 52 10.12 10.86 -26.51
C SER A 52 8.92 10.47 -25.65
N ARG A 53 8.58 9.18 -25.58
CA ARG A 53 7.51 8.64 -24.71
C ARG A 53 8.02 8.07 -23.39
N VAL A 54 9.33 8.14 -23.12
CA VAL A 54 9.89 7.85 -21.79
C VAL A 54 9.64 9.06 -20.90
N ILE A 55 8.67 8.91 -20.00
CA ILE A 55 8.17 9.99 -19.15
C ILE A 55 8.75 9.95 -17.73
N GLY A 56 9.26 8.80 -17.28
CA GLY A 56 9.65 8.65 -15.89
C GLY A 56 10.86 7.77 -15.65
N LEU A 57 11.49 7.99 -14.51
CA LEU A 57 12.57 7.18 -13.97
C LEU A 57 12.16 6.69 -12.58
N VAL A 58 12.22 5.38 -12.35
CA VAL A 58 12.05 4.82 -11.00
C VAL A 58 13.31 5.10 -10.19
N VAL A 59 13.13 5.67 -9.00
CA VAL A 59 14.19 5.98 -8.05
C VAL A 59 13.69 5.72 -6.62
N GLN A 60 14.62 5.57 -5.68
CA GLN A 60 14.34 5.45 -4.25
C GLN A 60 14.44 6.85 -3.61
N PRO A 61 13.35 7.49 -3.15
CA PRO A 61 13.39 8.81 -2.50
C PRO A 61 13.76 8.78 -1.01
N GLY A 62 14.02 7.60 -0.44
CA GLY A 62 14.13 7.41 1.01
C GLY A 62 12.79 7.11 1.67
N VAL A 63 11.87 6.45 0.96
CA VAL A 63 10.62 5.92 1.52
C VAL A 63 10.56 4.40 1.36
N GLU A 64 10.09 3.74 2.40
CA GLU A 64 9.88 2.29 2.44
C GLU A 64 9.02 1.96 3.66
N PHE A 65 8.51 0.74 3.72
CA PHE A 65 7.95 0.17 4.93
C PHE A 65 8.49 -1.24 5.15
N GLY A 66 8.71 -1.57 6.42
CA GLY A 66 9.13 -2.90 6.85
C GLY A 66 7.94 -3.73 7.32
N VAL A 67 8.21 -4.62 8.27
CA VAL A 67 7.17 -5.43 8.90
C VAL A 67 6.34 -4.59 9.89
N GLU A 68 6.98 -3.72 10.66
CA GLU A 68 6.36 -2.96 11.77
C GLU A 68 6.70 -1.46 11.74
N GLU A 69 7.48 -1.01 10.76
CA GLU A 69 7.98 0.36 10.67
C GLU A 69 7.76 0.95 9.27
N VAL A 70 7.71 2.28 9.22
CA VAL A 70 7.56 3.05 7.97
C VAL A 70 8.63 4.14 7.96
N ALA A 71 9.45 4.18 6.92
CA ALA A 71 10.41 5.24 6.68
C ALA A 71 9.70 6.40 5.99
N ILE A 72 9.45 7.47 6.75
CA ILE A 72 8.74 8.66 6.24
C ILE A 72 9.65 9.50 5.36
N TYR A 73 9.09 10.03 4.27
CA TYR A 73 9.83 10.90 3.35
C TYR A 73 10.46 12.11 4.05
N ASP A 74 11.78 12.29 3.85
CA ASP A 74 12.58 13.37 4.39
C ASP A 74 13.14 14.24 3.25
N ARG A 75 12.53 15.41 3.03
CA ARG A 75 12.88 16.33 1.94
C ARG A 75 14.36 16.72 1.92
N PRO A 76 14.98 17.18 3.03
CA PRO A 76 16.42 17.40 3.10
C PRO A 76 17.28 16.27 2.53
N ARG A 77 16.93 14.99 2.81
CA ARG A 77 17.73 13.83 2.36
C ARG A 77 17.61 13.61 0.85
N ALA A 78 16.43 13.83 0.26
CA ALA A 78 16.19 13.60 -1.17
C ALA A 78 16.47 14.82 -2.07
N ARG A 79 16.82 15.98 -1.50
CA ARG A 79 17.02 17.24 -2.25
C ARG A 79 18.01 17.11 -3.40
N ALA A 80 19.14 16.43 -3.19
CA ALA A 80 20.16 16.26 -4.23
C ALA A 80 19.63 15.42 -5.41
N LEU A 81 18.86 14.38 -5.13
CA LEU A 81 18.20 13.55 -6.14
C LEU A 81 17.14 14.35 -6.90
N SER A 82 16.24 15.04 -6.19
CA SER A 82 15.19 15.89 -6.77
C SER A 82 15.78 16.94 -7.73
N ALA A 83 16.88 17.59 -7.34
CA ALA A 83 17.55 18.61 -8.16
C ALA A 83 18.01 18.10 -9.54
N THR A 84 18.23 16.78 -9.70
CA THR A 84 18.65 16.22 -10.99
C THR A 84 17.58 16.36 -12.09
N LEU A 85 16.30 16.50 -11.73
CA LEU A 85 15.21 16.71 -12.68
C LEU A 85 15.41 17.97 -13.54
N GLY A 86 16.13 18.97 -13.03
CA GLY A 86 16.48 20.17 -13.80
C GLY A 86 17.29 19.86 -15.07
N ALA A 87 18.02 18.73 -15.11
CA ALA A 87 18.75 18.24 -16.27
C ALA A 87 17.98 17.18 -17.08
N MET A 88 16.75 16.84 -16.68
CA MET A 88 15.92 15.77 -17.28
C MET A 88 14.59 16.35 -17.82
N PRO A 89 14.62 17.26 -18.82
CA PRO A 89 13.43 17.98 -19.24
C PRO A 89 12.32 17.03 -19.71
N GLY A 90 11.10 17.21 -19.21
CA GLY A 90 9.95 16.37 -19.55
C GLY A 90 9.94 14.99 -18.89
N ARG A 91 10.74 14.78 -17.84
CA ARG A 91 10.74 13.56 -17.03
C ARG A 91 10.29 13.86 -15.61
N ILE A 92 9.74 12.84 -14.97
CA ILE A 92 9.36 12.83 -13.57
C ILE A 92 9.97 11.60 -12.88
N PHE A 93 9.94 11.59 -11.55
CA PHE A 93 10.25 10.38 -10.80
C PHE A 93 9.00 9.55 -10.52
N GLU A 94 9.17 8.24 -10.59
CA GLU A 94 8.25 7.26 -10.05
C GLU A 94 8.83 6.72 -8.73
N ALA A 95 8.03 6.80 -7.67
CA ALA A 95 8.37 6.28 -6.35
C ALA A 95 7.54 5.03 -6.04
N HIS A 96 8.23 3.95 -5.68
CA HIS A 96 7.62 2.72 -5.17
C HIS A 96 7.52 2.77 -3.64
N SER A 97 6.76 1.82 -3.07
CA SER A 97 6.60 1.68 -1.62
C SER A 97 6.16 2.97 -0.89
N THR A 98 5.32 3.79 -1.52
CA THR A 98 4.84 5.04 -0.91
C THR A 98 3.72 4.81 0.10
N ASP A 99 3.33 3.54 0.32
CA ASP A 99 2.32 3.13 1.28
C ASP A 99 2.61 3.70 2.69
N TYR A 100 1.54 3.94 3.45
CA TYR A 100 1.56 4.40 4.84
C TYR A 100 2.18 5.79 5.10
N GLN A 101 2.63 6.49 4.06
CA GLN A 101 3.09 7.88 4.20
C GLN A 101 1.92 8.80 4.60
N PRO A 102 2.13 9.74 5.56
CA PRO A 102 1.12 10.72 5.90
C PRO A 102 0.93 11.73 4.75
N LEU A 103 -0.24 12.37 4.68
CA LEU A 103 -0.57 13.31 3.61
C LEU A 103 0.50 14.39 3.35
N PRO A 104 1.11 15.05 4.37
CA PRO A 104 2.17 16.03 4.13
C PRO A 104 3.41 15.43 3.44
N ALA A 105 3.74 14.18 3.72
CA ALA A 105 4.88 13.48 3.11
C ALA A 105 4.57 13.09 1.66
N LEU A 106 3.37 12.56 1.38
CA LEU A 106 2.91 12.30 0.01
C LEU A 106 2.90 13.57 -0.84
N ARG A 107 2.40 14.68 -0.28
CA ARG A 107 2.41 15.98 -0.97
C ARG A 107 3.82 16.47 -1.24
N ALA A 108 4.72 16.33 -0.26
CA ALA A 108 6.11 16.70 -0.42
C ALA A 108 6.82 15.87 -1.51
N LEU A 109 6.52 14.58 -1.63
CA LEU A 109 7.01 13.74 -2.72
C LEU A 109 6.61 14.32 -4.09
N VAL A 110 5.32 14.64 -4.28
CA VAL A 110 4.83 15.24 -5.54
C VAL A 110 5.52 16.57 -5.83
N GLU A 111 5.62 17.45 -4.84
CA GLU A 111 6.26 18.76 -4.95
C GLU A 111 7.76 18.66 -5.30
N ASP A 112 8.44 17.61 -4.85
CA ASP A 112 9.86 17.34 -5.14
C ASP A 112 10.08 16.54 -6.44
N GLY A 113 9.01 16.29 -7.22
CA GLY A 113 9.09 15.70 -8.55
C GLY A 113 8.91 14.18 -8.61
N PHE A 114 8.61 13.54 -7.49
CA PHE A 114 8.11 12.16 -7.42
C PHE A 114 6.61 12.15 -7.74
N ALA A 115 6.27 12.42 -9.00
CA ALA A 115 4.90 12.67 -9.42
C ALA A 115 4.10 11.39 -9.77
N LEU A 116 4.76 10.24 -9.86
CA LEU A 116 4.09 8.93 -9.90
C LEU A 116 4.32 8.22 -8.58
N LEU A 117 3.28 8.12 -7.75
CA LEU A 117 3.33 7.44 -6.45
C LEU A 117 2.63 6.08 -6.55
N LYS A 118 3.35 4.98 -6.31
CA LYS A 118 2.76 3.64 -6.31
C LYS A 118 2.34 3.20 -4.92
N VAL A 119 1.06 2.86 -4.81
CA VAL A 119 0.44 2.27 -3.62
C VAL A 119 -0.10 0.87 -3.95
N GLY A 120 0.02 -0.04 -2.99
CA GLY A 120 -0.49 -1.41 -3.11
C GLY A 120 -0.85 -1.98 -1.74
N PRO A 121 0.12 -2.46 -0.94
CA PRO A 121 -0.12 -3.00 0.39
C PRO A 121 -0.97 -2.12 1.30
N GLY A 122 -0.85 -0.79 1.23
CA GLY A 122 -1.68 0.15 1.98
C GLY A 122 -3.17 0.03 1.69
N LEU A 123 -3.54 -0.30 0.45
CA LEU A 123 -4.94 -0.52 0.06
C LEU A 123 -5.48 -1.82 0.65
N THR A 124 -4.75 -2.92 0.51
CA THR A 124 -5.20 -4.23 1.00
C THR A 124 -5.09 -4.36 2.53
N PHE A 125 -4.19 -3.59 3.15
CA PHE A 125 -4.11 -3.44 4.60
C PHE A 125 -5.36 -2.73 5.15
N ALA A 126 -5.81 -1.63 4.53
CA ALA A 126 -7.06 -0.96 4.92
C ALA A 126 -8.29 -1.85 4.71
N LEU A 127 -8.32 -2.62 3.61
CA LEU A 127 -9.34 -3.65 3.38
C LEU A 127 -9.35 -4.68 4.52
N ARG A 128 -8.19 -5.19 4.93
CA ARG A 128 -8.06 -6.15 6.04
C ARG A 128 -8.56 -5.55 7.36
N GLU A 129 -8.18 -4.32 7.67
CA GLU A 129 -8.63 -3.63 8.89
C GLU A 129 -10.15 -3.48 8.93
N ALA A 130 -10.76 -3.05 7.82
CA ALA A 130 -12.22 -2.94 7.73
C ALA A 130 -12.91 -4.30 7.90
N LEU A 131 -12.39 -5.34 7.23
CA LEU A 131 -12.91 -6.71 7.38
C LEU A 131 -12.78 -7.21 8.83
N TYR A 132 -11.67 -6.96 9.50
CA TYR A 132 -11.47 -7.39 10.89
C TYR A 132 -12.30 -6.56 11.88
N GLY A 133 -12.52 -5.28 11.61
CA GLY A 133 -13.48 -4.47 12.36
C GLY A 133 -14.90 -5.02 12.25
N LEU A 134 -15.35 -5.36 11.04
CA LEU A 134 -16.64 -6.01 10.81
C LEU A 134 -16.71 -7.39 11.47
N ASP A 135 -15.65 -8.19 11.39
CA ASP A 135 -15.56 -9.51 12.04
C ASP A 135 -15.66 -9.42 13.58
N ALA A 136 -15.06 -8.38 14.17
CA ALA A 136 -15.19 -8.10 15.60
C ALA A 136 -16.63 -7.70 15.98
N ILE A 137 -17.28 -6.86 15.18
CA ILE A 137 -18.71 -6.50 15.36
C ILE A 137 -19.57 -7.78 15.31
N ARG A 138 -19.37 -8.60 14.27
CA ARG A 138 -20.11 -9.86 14.09
C ARG A 138 -19.89 -10.79 15.28
N SER A 139 -18.67 -10.89 15.80
CA SER A 139 -18.37 -11.74 16.97
C SER A 139 -19.10 -11.31 18.25
N VAL A 140 -19.41 -10.01 18.41
CA VAL A 140 -20.23 -9.51 19.52
C VAL A 140 -21.71 -9.85 19.32
N LEU A 141 -22.22 -9.67 18.10
CA LEU A 141 -23.62 -9.90 17.77
C LEU A 141 -23.99 -11.40 17.71
N MET A 142 -23.04 -12.23 17.28
CA MET A 142 -23.22 -13.66 17.04
C MET A 142 -22.05 -14.44 17.66
N PRO A 143 -22.01 -14.55 19.01
CA PRO A 143 -20.93 -15.25 19.69
C PRO A 143 -20.94 -16.76 19.36
N GLY A 144 -19.74 -17.36 19.36
CA GLY A 144 -19.55 -18.80 19.13
C GLY A 144 -19.46 -19.23 17.66
N GLN A 145 -19.57 -18.29 16.73
CA GLN A 145 -19.26 -18.52 15.31
C GLN A 145 -17.76 -18.38 15.06
N GLU A 146 -17.19 -19.21 14.18
CA GLU A 146 -15.79 -19.08 13.74
C GLU A 146 -15.58 -17.72 13.08
N SER A 147 -14.47 -17.05 13.42
CA SER A 147 -14.15 -15.72 12.93
C SER A 147 -13.41 -15.70 11.62
N LEU A 148 -13.57 -14.61 10.86
CA LEU A 148 -12.80 -14.39 9.64
C LEU A 148 -11.31 -14.44 9.94
N ARG A 149 -10.89 -13.86 11.08
CA ARG A 149 -9.48 -13.95 11.52
C ARG A 149 -9.03 -15.40 11.71
N GLU A 150 -9.83 -16.27 12.33
CA GLU A 150 -9.51 -17.69 12.52
C GLU A 150 -9.45 -18.47 11.20
N VAL A 151 -10.38 -18.20 10.27
CA VAL A 151 -10.33 -18.75 8.91
C VAL A 151 -9.03 -18.35 8.22
N MET A 152 -8.69 -17.06 8.26
CA MET A 152 -7.47 -16.55 7.62
C MET A 152 -6.21 -17.14 8.25
N GLU A 153 -6.16 -17.29 9.57
CA GLU A 153 -5.04 -17.95 10.25
C GLU A 153 -4.85 -19.39 9.76
N ARG A 154 -5.93 -20.17 9.69
CA ARG A 154 -5.89 -21.54 9.16
C ARG A 154 -5.42 -21.58 7.72
N VAL A 155 -5.95 -20.71 6.86
CA VAL A 155 -5.57 -20.61 5.44
C VAL A 155 -4.08 -20.26 5.29
N MET A 156 -3.59 -19.29 6.05
CA MET A 156 -2.19 -18.85 6.00
C MET A 156 -1.22 -19.89 6.58
N LEU A 157 -1.63 -20.67 7.59
CA LEU A 157 -0.82 -21.76 8.14
C LEU A 157 -0.75 -22.97 7.20
N ARG A 158 -1.82 -23.25 6.44
CA ARG A 158 -1.87 -24.36 5.49
C ARG A 158 -0.93 -24.15 4.30
N ASP A 159 -0.78 -22.92 3.84
CA ASP A 159 0.16 -22.53 2.79
C ASP A 159 1.03 -21.36 3.27
N PRO A 160 2.16 -21.61 3.93
CA PRO A 160 3.01 -20.54 4.47
C PRO A 160 3.88 -19.84 3.41
N SER A 161 3.80 -20.23 2.13
CA SER A 161 4.72 -19.80 1.07
C SER A 161 4.76 -18.29 0.86
N GLN A 162 3.64 -17.59 1.08
CA GLN A 162 3.56 -16.15 0.82
C GLN A 162 4.10 -15.27 1.94
N TRP A 163 4.32 -15.82 3.15
CA TRP A 163 4.75 -15.04 4.32
C TRP A 163 6.00 -15.57 5.02
N ARG A 164 6.33 -16.87 4.91
CA ARG A 164 7.39 -17.48 5.72
C ARG A 164 8.78 -16.87 5.52
N GLY A 165 9.09 -16.43 4.31
CA GLY A 165 10.35 -15.75 3.98
C GLY A 165 10.38 -14.25 4.31
N HIS A 166 9.29 -13.69 4.83
CA HIS A 166 9.16 -12.27 5.18
C HIS A 166 9.07 -12.03 6.69
N TYR A 167 8.72 -13.05 7.47
CA TYR A 167 8.47 -12.95 8.91
C TYR A 167 9.40 -13.87 9.69
N ASP A 168 10.00 -13.30 10.74
CA ASP A 168 10.83 -13.99 11.71
C ASP A 168 10.32 -13.74 13.14
N GLY A 169 10.65 -14.66 14.04
CA GLY A 169 10.25 -14.60 15.44
C GLY A 169 9.69 -15.93 15.95
N ASP A 170 9.25 -15.92 17.22
CA ASP A 170 8.55 -17.05 17.82
C ASP A 170 7.12 -17.22 17.27
N ALA A 171 6.44 -18.29 17.67
CA ALA A 171 5.09 -18.60 17.18
C ALA A 171 4.08 -17.46 17.43
N SER A 172 4.18 -16.79 18.59
CA SER A 172 3.31 -15.68 18.96
C SER A 172 3.56 -14.45 18.09
N LYS A 173 4.83 -14.13 17.85
CA LYS A 173 5.24 -13.04 16.95
C LYS A 173 4.79 -13.33 15.52
N LEU A 174 5.03 -14.54 15.01
CA LEU A 174 4.60 -14.91 13.66
C LEU A 174 3.07 -14.83 13.51
N ALA A 175 2.30 -15.23 14.53
CA ALA A 175 0.84 -15.06 14.53
C ALA A 175 0.43 -13.59 14.47
N LEU A 176 1.10 -12.72 15.23
CA LEU A 176 0.88 -11.27 15.15
C LEU A 176 1.21 -10.75 13.74
N LEU A 177 2.37 -11.11 13.19
CA LEU A 177 2.83 -10.58 11.90
C LEU A 177 1.97 -11.01 10.71
N ARG A 178 1.43 -12.25 10.71
CA ARG A 178 0.50 -12.71 9.67
C ARG A 178 -0.72 -11.80 9.52
N HIS A 179 -1.20 -11.24 10.62
CA HIS A 179 -2.43 -10.47 10.66
C HIS A 179 -2.22 -8.96 10.65
N TYR A 180 -1.07 -8.45 11.12
CA TYR A 180 -0.93 -7.03 11.44
C TYR A 180 0.29 -6.35 10.82
N ALA A 181 1.20 -7.08 10.16
CA ALA A 181 2.38 -6.47 9.55
C ALA A 181 2.05 -5.55 8.37
N TYR A 182 2.82 -4.46 8.21
CA TYR A 182 2.70 -3.52 7.09
C TYR A 182 3.07 -4.13 5.73
N SER A 183 3.94 -5.14 5.71
CA SER A 183 4.20 -5.93 4.49
C SER A 183 2.94 -6.59 3.89
N ASP A 184 1.85 -6.71 4.64
CA ASP A 184 0.51 -7.15 4.23
C ASP A 184 0.49 -8.45 3.40
N ARG A 185 1.26 -9.46 3.84
CA ARG A 185 1.38 -10.73 3.09
C ARG A 185 0.06 -11.53 3.07
N ILE A 186 -0.87 -11.21 3.96
CA ILE A 186 -2.24 -11.76 3.94
C ILE A 186 -2.97 -11.46 2.62
N ARG A 187 -2.59 -10.41 1.87
CA ARG A 187 -3.25 -10.05 0.60
C ARG A 187 -3.28 -11.16 -0.45
N TYR A 188 -2.28 -12.05 -0.44
CA TYR A 188 -2.18 -13.16 -1.38
C TYR A 188 -3.18 -14.29 -1.09
N TYR A 189 -3.85 -14.25 0.06
CA TYR A 189 -4.79 -15.27 0.49
C TYR A 189 -6.25 -14.89 0.26
N TRP A 190 -6.58 -13.60 0.07
CA TRP A 190 -7.97 -13.18 -0.21
C TRP A 190 -8.61 -13.86 -1.43
N PRO A 191 -7.88 -14.15 -2.54
CA PRO A 191 -8.47 -14.87 -3.68
C PRO A 191 -8.73 -16.37 -3.45
N ARG A 192 -8.32 -16.94 -2.31
CA ARG A 192 -8.57 -18.36 -1.99
C ARG A 192 -10.05 -18.54 -1.70
N SER A 193 -10.65 -19.63 -2.20
CA SER A 193 -12.09 -19.89 -2.04
C SER A 193 -12.54 -19.83 -0.58
N GLU A 194 -11.80 -20.48 0.33
CA GLU A 194 -12.11 -20.47 1.77
C GLU A 194 -12.10 -19.07 2.39
N ALA A 195 -11.18 -18.19 1.97
CA ALA A 195 -11.14 -16.81 2.44
C ALA A 195 -12.29 -15.98 1.85
N ALA A 196 -12.54 -16.12 0.55
CA ALA A 196 -13.63 -15.42 -0.13
C ALA A 196 -15.01 -15.81 0.43
N GLU A 197 -15.25 -17.11 0.64
CA GLU A 197 -16.49 -17.63 1.23
C GLU A 197 -16.70 -17.12 2.67
N ALA A 198 -15.64 -17.03 3.47
CA ALA A 198 -15.73 -16.48 4.82
C ALA A 198 -16.06 -14.98 4.83
N VAL A 199 -15.52 -14.20 3.88
CA VAL A 199 -15.88 -12.78 3.70
C VAL A 199 -17.34 -12.62 3.29
N GLU A 200 -17.83 -13.41 2.34
CA GLU A 200 -19.25 -13.34 1.93
C GLU A 200 -20.19 -13.78 3.06
N THR A 201 -19.81 -14.79 3.83
CA THR A 201 -20.55 -15.22 5.02
C THR A 201 -20.62 -14.11 6.06
N LEU A 202 -19.49 -13.45 6.35
CA LEU A 202 -19.44 -12.30 7.26
C LEU A 202 -20.38 -11.18 6.81
N PHE A 203 -20.37 -10.84 5.51
CA PHE A 203 -21.26 -9.82 4.97
C PHE A 203 -22.73 -10.19 5.10
N GLY A 204 -23.13 -11.41 4.72
CA GLY A 204 -24.51 -11.87 4.84
C GLY A 204 -25.01 -11.83 6.28
N GLN A 205 -24.21 -12.31 7.24
CA GLN A 205 -24.56 -12.28 8.67
C GLN A 205 -24.76 -10.85 9.20
N LEU A 206 -23.93 -9.89 8.76
CA LEU A 206 -24.04 -8.49 9.17
C LEU A 206 -25.17 -7.74 8.45
N GLU A 207 -25.58 -8.17 7.26
CA GLU A 207 -26.79 -7.67 6.60
C GLU A 207 -28.06 -8.13 7.32
N GLU A 208 -28.08 -9.35 7.86
CA GLU A 208 -29.20 -9.89 8.65
C GLU A 208 -29.31 -9.26 10.04
N THR A 209 -28.18 -9.11 10.74
CA THR A 209 -28.13 -8.58 12.12
C THR A 209 -28.10 -7.06 12.19
N GLY A 210 -27.68 -6.40 11.11
CA GLY A 210 -27.42 -4.97 11.05
C GLY A 210 -26.13 -4.56 11.76
N LEU A 211 -25.83 -3.26 11.73
CA LEU A 211 -24.62 -2.66 12.32
C LEU A 211 -25.00 -1.57 13.34
N PRO A 212 -25.03 -1.90 14.65
CA PRO A 212 -25.34 -0.92 15.69
C PRO A 212 -24.29 0.18 15.82
N ASP A 213 -24.73 1.42 16.00
CA ASP A 213 -23.88 2.62 16.13
C ASP A 213 -22.75 2.47 17.17
N PRO A 214 -22.99 1.95 18.40
CA PRO A 214 -21.91 1.82 19.38
C PRO A 214 -20.79 0.88 18.93
N LEU A 215 -21.14 -0.19 18.18
CA LEU A 215 -20.16 -1.15 17.68
C LEU A 215 -19.39 -0.58 16.47
N LEU A 216 -20.07 0.13 15.58
CA LEU A 216 -19.41 0.89 14.51
C LEU A 216 -18.44 1.93 15.07
N SER A 217 -18.86 2.71 16.06
CA SER A 217 -18.00 3.70 16.71
C SER A 217 -16.79 3.06 17.39
N GLN A 218 -16.93 1.84 17.93
CA GLN A 218 -15.86 1.13 18.64
C GLN A 218 -14.82 0.52 17.69
N TYR A 219 -15.25 -0.08 16.58
CA TYR A 219 -14.38 -0.89 15.71
C TYR A 219 -14.05 -0.22 14.38
N LEU A 220 -14.88 0.71 13.92
CA LEU A 220 -14.77 1.39 12.62
C LEU A 220 -15.09 2.89 12.76
N PRO A 221 -14.36 3.64 13.62
CA PRO A 221 -14.73 5.00 13.99
C PRO A 221 -14.79 5.98 12.82
N VAL A 222 -13.90 5.82 11.83
CA VAL A 222 -13.88 6.69 10.64
C VAL A 222 -15.12 6.47 9.77
N GLN A 223 -15.49 5.21 9.53
CA GLN A 223 -16.67 4.87 8.75
C GLN A 223 -17.95 5.20 9.52
N TYR A 224 -17.96 5.05 10.84
CA TYR A 224 -19.05 5.47 11.71
C TYR A 224 -19.39 6.95 11.53
N GLU A 225 -18.41 7.85 11.57
CA GLU A 225 -18.65 9.30 11.38
C GLU A 225 -19.25 9.60 10.01
N ARG A 226 -18.79 8.92 8.95
CA ARG A 226 -19.33 9.08 7.59
C ARG A 226 -20.77 8.55 7.47
N ILE A 227 -21.06 7.42 8.11
CA ILE A 227 -22.42 6.85 8.19
C ILE A 227 -23.36 7.80 8.93
N ARG A 228 -22.90 8.35 10.07
CA ARG A 228 -23.65 9.32 10.88
C ARG A 228 -23.95 10.60 10.12
N ALA A 229 -23.03 11.04 9.27
CA ALA A 229 -23.20 12.19 8.38
C ALA A 229 -24.05 11.89 7.13
N GLY A 230 -24.50 10.64 6.91
CA GLY A 230 -25.24 10.23 5.71
C GLY A 230 -24.37 10.14 4.44
N ALA A 231 -23.05 10.22 4.57
CA ALA A 231 -22.09 10.18 3.46
C ALA A 231 -21.63 8.76 3.08
N LEU A 232 -22.02 7.75 3.87
CA LEU A 232 -21.67 6.34 3.64
C LEU A 232 -22.87 5.45 3.98
N SER A 233 -23.14 4.47 3.10
CA SER A 233 -24.13 3.42 3.36
C SER A 233 -23.68 2.51 4.51
N ARG A 234 -24.64 2.02 5.29
CA ARG A 234 -24.42 1.03 6.36
C ARG A 234 -24.19 -0.40 5.86
N ALA A 235 -24.07 -0.63 4.55
CA ALA A 235 -23.80 -1.96 4.02
C ALA A 235 -22.35 -2.40 4.31
N PRO A 236 -22.11 -3.63 4.82
CA PRO A 236 -20.75 -4.10 5.16
C PRO A 236 -19.75 -3.96 4.00
N ARG A 237 -20.15 -4.33 2.78
CA ARG A 237 -19.30 -4.18 1.59
C ARG A 237 -18.97 -2.70 1.28
N ALA A 238 -19.94 -1.80 1.45
CA ALA A 238 -19.72 -0.37 1.22
C ALA A 238 -18.72 0.22 2.23
N ILE A 239 -18.74 -0.24 3.48
CA ILE A 239 -17.79 0.13 4.53
C ILE A 239 -16.36 -0.30 4.16
N VAL A 240 -16.18 -1.53 3.66
CA VAL A 240 -14.85 -2.01 3.22
C VAL A 240 -14.31 -1.21 2.05
N VAL A 241 -15.15 -0.94 1.04
CA VAL A 241 -14.76 -0.09 -0.10
C VAL A 241 -14.38 1.31 0.37
N ALA A 242 -15.18 1.89 1.28
CA ALA A 242 -14.92 3.22 1.82
C ALA A 242 -13.59 3.32 2.59
N ALA A 243 -13.16 2.26 3.28
CA ALA A 243 -11.85 2.21 3.93
C ALA A 243 -10.69 2.21 2.92
N VAL A 244 -10.85 1.54 1.77
CA VAL A 244 -9.87 1.59 0.68
C VAL A 244 -9.87 2.98 0.01
N ASP A 245 -11.05 3.55 -0.23
CA ASP A 245 -11.19 4.89 -0.80
C ASP A 245 -10.56 5.97 0.09
N GLU A 246 -10.54 5.79 1.41
CA GLU A 246 -9.87 6.72 2.33
C GLU A 246 -8.36 6.77 2.12
N VAL A 247 -7.74 5.64 1.81
CA VAL A 247 -6.33 5.58 1.40
C VAL A 247 -6.14 6.26 0.06
N LEU A 248 -6.98 5.94 -0.95
CA LEU A 248 -6.90 6.59 -2.27
C LEU A 248 -7.07 8.11 -2.18
N ALA A 249 -7.99 8.59 -1.35
CA ALA A 249 -8.22 10.01 -1.14
C ALA A 249 -7.01 10.74 -0.53
N LEU A 250 -6.12 10.04 0.20
CA LEU A 250 -4.85 10.64 0.64
C LEU A 250 -3.93 10.92 -0.55
N TYR A 251 -3.85 9.99 -1.50
CA TYR A 251 -3.06 10.14 -2.71
C TYR A 251 -3.65 11.20 -3.64
N ASP A 252 -4.97 11.22 -3.83
CA ASP A 252 -5.65 12.24 -4.63
C ASP A 252 -5.38 13.65 -4.10
N ARG A 253 -5.53 13.85 -2.78
CA ARG A 253 -5.22 15.12 -2.12
C ARG A 253 -3.74 15.51 -2.23
N ALA A 254 -2.82 14.55 -2.19
CA ALA A 254 -1.40 14.80 -2.35
C ALA A 254 -1.05 15.25 -3.78
N CYS A 255 -1.70 14.64 -4.78
CA CYS A 255 -1.53 14.94 -6.20
C CYS A 255 -2.25 16.24 -6.64
N GLY A 256 -3.03 16.86 -5.75
CA GLY A 256 -3.73 18.12 -6.03
C GLY A 256 -5.02 17.97 -6.82
N ALA A 257 -5.67 16.80 -6.74
CA ALA A 257 -7.02 16.57 -7.23
C ALA A 257 -8.09 17.17 -6.29
#